data_AF-A0A4V6PB64-F1
#
_entry.id   AF-A0A4V6PB64-F1
#
_cell.length_a   1.000
_cell.length_b   1.000
_cell.length_c   1.000
_cell.angle_alpha   90.00
_cell.angle_beta   90.00
_cell.angle_gamma   90.00
#
_symmetry.space_group_name_H-M   'P 1'
#
loop_
_entity.id
_entity.type
_entity.pdbx_description
1 polymer ?
#
loop_
_entity_poly.entity_id
_entity_poly.type
_entity_poly.pdbx_seq_one_letter_code
_entity_poly.pdbx_strand_id
1 'polypeptide(L)'
;MLVVTRYRVPPADAVSFRDRARRALEVLAAKPGWRGGHVGRAADDPGLWVVSSEWENVGSYRRALSSYESKLEAVPLLSLAIDEPTAFEIVATVGSSGASVRASDADQVGLGDAAAPVVPTDFDAASAEKRPPAGSDRGAGEPA
;
A
#
# COMPACT_ATOMS: atom_id res chain seq x y z
N MET A 1 0.21 13.75 -9.48
CA MET A 1 -0.95 13.96 -8.60
C MET A 1 -1.10 12.74 -7.70
N LEU A 2 -1.33 12.96 -6.42
CA LEU A 2 -1.56 11.92 -5.41
C LEU A 2 -3.04 11.94 -5.00
N VAL A 3 -3.68 10.78 -4.97
CA VAL A 3 -5.04 10.62 -4.43
C VAL A 3 -4.95 9.72 -3.22
N VAL A 4 -5.44 10.18 -2.09
CA VAL A 4 -5.48 9.42 -0.83
C VAL A 4 -6.91 9.44 -0.31
N THR A 5 -7.45 8.26 -0.07
CA THR A 5 -8.78 8.09 0.52
C THR A 5 -8.66 7.23 1.77
N ARG A 6 -9.30 7.67 2.86
CA ARG A 6 -9.31 6.93 4.12
C ARG A 6 -10.69 6.36 4.41
N TYR A 7 -10.72 5.24 5.12
CA TYR A 7 -11.94 4.48 5.37
C TYR A 7 -11.99 3.99 6.81
N ARG A 8 -13.18 4.01 7.40
CA ARG A 8 -13.50 3.28 8.63
C ARG A 8 -14.08 1.93 8.26
N VAL A 9 -13.37 0.87 8.60
CA VAL A 9 -13.71 -0.51 8.23
C VAL A 9 -13.81 -1.35 9.49
N PRO A 10 -15.00 -1.86 9.86
CA PRO A 10 -15.14 -2.80 10.95
C PRO A 10 -14.25 -4.04 10.73
N PRO A 11 -13.67 -4.65 11.80
CA PRO A 11 -12.82 -5.82 11.65
C PRO A 11 -13.48 -6.98 10.88
N ALA A 12 -14.79 -7.16 11.02
CA ALA A 12 -15.56 -8.17 10.30
C ALA A 12 -15.56 -7.97 8.77
N ASP A 13 -15.39 -6.73 8.30
CA ASP A 13 -15.41 -6.37 6.88
C ASP A 13 -14.00 -6.20 6.29
N ALA A 14 -12.94 -6.41 7.07
CA ALA A 14 -11.57 -6.13 6.66
C ALA A 14 -11.16 -6.86 5.36
N VAL A 15 -11.47 -8.16 5.25
CA VAL A 15 -11.12 -8.98 4.09
C VAL A 15 -11.92 -8.55 2.86
N SER A 16 -13.23 -8.34 3.02
CA SER A 16 -14.11 -7.95 1.91
C SER A 16 -13.75 -6.56 1.39
N PHE A 17 -13.41 -5.63 2.29
CA PHE A 17 -12.93 -4.30 1.95
C PHE A 17 -11.59 -4.36 1.21
N ARG A 18 -10.59 -5.10 1.73
CA ARG A 18 -9.29 -5.28 1.06
C ARG A 18 -9.47 -5.77 -0.37
N ASP A 19 -10.30 -6.79 -0.57
CA ASP A 19 -10.50 -7.38 -1.89
C ASP A 19 -11.25 -6.44 -2.84
N ARG A 20 -12.21 -5.66 -2.35
CA ARG A 20 -12.88 -4.59 -3.10
C ARG A 20 -11.89 -3.48 -3.48
N ALA A 21 -11.07 -3.03 -2.54
CA ALA A 21 -10.06 -2.00 -2.77
C ALA A 21 -9.01 -2.44 -3.81
N ARG A 22 -8.55 -3.69 -3.74
CA ARG A 22 -7.65 -4.26 -4.74
C ARG A 22 -8.27 -4.27 -6.13
N ARG A 23 -9.51 -4.74 -6.29
CA ARG A 23 -10.19 -4.74 -7.59
C ARG A 23 -10.37 -3.34 -8.17
N ALA A 24 -10.74 -2.37 -7.32
CA ALA A 24 -10.83 -0.97 -7.74
C ALA A 24 -9.48 -0.45 -8.25
N LEU A 25 -8.37 -0.74 -7.55
CA LEU A 25 -7.03 -0.36 -8.01
C LEU A 25 -6.64 -1.06 -9.31
N GLU A 26 -7.01 -2.33 -9.51
CA GLU A 26 -6.74 -3.06 -10.77
C GLU A 26 -7.46 -2.42 -11.96
N VAL A 27 -8.73 -2.04 -11.78
CA VAL A 27 -9.50 -1.31 -12.80
C VAL A 27 -8.86 0.04 -13.10
N LEU A 28 -8.43 0.77 -12.06
CA LEU A 28 -7.77 2.07 -12.23
C LEU A 28 -6.38 1.93 -12.87
N ALA A 29 -5.63 0.87 -12.55
CA ALA A 29 -4.30 0.59 -13.09
C ALA A 29 -4.31 0.35 -14.60
N ALA A 30 -5.43 -0.11 -15.15
CA ALA A 30 -5.62 -0.27 -16.59
C ALA A 30 -5.89 1.07 -17.33
N LYS A 31 -5.99 2.21 -16.62
CA LYS A 31 -6.35 3.49 -17.23
C LYS A 31 -5.10 4.32 -17.59
N PRO A 32 -5.14 5.09 -18.69
CA PRO A 32 -4.03 5.97 -19.07
C PRO A 32 -3.65 6.96 -17.97
N GLY A 33 -2.35 7.13 -17.76
CA GLY A 33 -1.79 8.06 -16.77
C GLY A 33 -1.73 7.51 -15.34
N TRP A 34 -2.02 6.22 -15.12
CA TRP A 34 -1.73 5.54 -13.86
C TRP A 34 -0.21 5.49 -13.60
N ARG A 35 0.20 5.70 -12.35
CA ARG A 35 1.61 5.60 -11.92
C ARG A 35 1.86 4.58 -10.81
N GLY A 36 0.84 4.25 -10.04
CA GLY A 36 0.95 3.30 -8.93
C GLY A 36 -0.15 3.48 -7.91
N GLY A 37 -0.27 2.54 -6.98
CA GLY A 37 -1.25 2.63 -5.91
C GLY A 37 -1.10 1.52 -4.89
N HIS A 38 -1.68 1.74 -3.71
CA HIS A 38 -1.53 0.88 -2.55
C HIS A 38 -2.83 0.83 -1.75
N VAL A 39 -3.05 -0.31 -1.09
CA VAL A 39 -4.02 -0.45 0.00
C VAL A 39 -3.23 -0.65 1.28
N GLY A 40 -3.50 0.16 2.29
CA GLY A 40 -2.87 0.07 3.60
C GLY A 40 -3.92 0.00 4.70
N ARG A 41 -3.52 -0.61 5.81
CA ARG A 41 -4.23 -0.60 7.08
C ARG A 41 -3.32 0.08 8.10
N ALA A 42 -3.86 0.95 8.94
CA ALA A 42 -3.08 1.54 10.02
C ALA A 42 -2.68 0.44 11.03
N ALA A 43 -1.42 0.48 11.48
CA ALA A 43 -0.87 -0.55 12.37
C ALA A 43 -1.37 -0.40 13.82
N ASP A 44 -1.67 0.84 14.21
CA ASP A 44 -2.14 1.25 15.54
C ASP A 44 -3.67 1.32 15.64
N ASP A 45 -4.35 1.59 14.53
CA ASP A 45 -5.81 1.56 14.42
C ASP A 45 -6.27 0.57 13.33
N PRO A 46 -6.52 -0.69 13.69
CA PRO A 46 -6.91 -1.72 12.74
C PRO A 46 -8.25 -1.45 12.04
N GLY A 47 -9.03 -0.46 12.49
CA GLY A 47 -10.26 -0.01 11.83
C GLY A 47 -10.06 1.09 10.80
N LEU A 48 -8.85 1.66 10.69
CA LEU A 48 -8.51 2.72 9.74
C LEU A 48 -7.73 2.16 8.55
N TRP A 49 -8.22 2.45 7.35
CA TRP A 49 -7.62 1.99 6.10
C TRP A 49 -7.34 3.17 5.17
N VAL A 50 -6.38 2.98 4.29
CA VAL A 50 -6.01 3.93 3.24
C VAL A 50 -5.98 3.24 1.89
N VAL A 51 -6.51 3.91 0.87
CA VAL A 51 -6.24 3.59 -0.53
C VAL A 51 -5.60 4.80 -1.17
N SER A 52 -4.37 4.63 -1.66
CA SER A 52 -3.61 5.67 -2.35
C SER A 52 -3.42 5.32 -3.81
N SER A 53 -3.48 6.31 -4.69
CA SER A 53 -3.10 6.17 -6.09
C SER A 53 -2.37 7.39 -6.61
N GLU A 54 -1.43 7.17 -7.51
CA GLU A 54 -0.68 8.20 -8.18
C GLU A 54 -1.03 8.26 -9.66
N TRP A 55 -1.18 9.48 -10.14
CA TRP A 55 -1.59 9.80 -11.49
C TRP A 55 -0.69 10.85 -12.09
N GLU A 56 -0.52 10.78 -13.41
CA GLU A 56 0.25 11.75 -14.18
C GLU A 56 -0.22 13.18 -13.93
N ASN A 57 -1.53 13.41 -13.98
CA ASN A 57 -2.16 14.71 -13.76
C ASN A 57 -3.64 14.52 -13.39
N VAL A 58 -4.30 15.60 -13.01
CA VAL A 58 -5.72 15.61 -12.62
C VAL A 58 -6.66 15.19 -13.75
N GLY A 59 -6.31 15.49 -15.00
CA GLY A 59 -7.11 15.10 -16.17
C GLY A 59 -7.15 13.59 -16.35
N SER A 60 -6.01 12.90 -16.19
CA SER A 60 -5.91 11.45 -16.28
C SER A 60 -6.76 10.77 -15.20
N TYR A 61 -6.69 11.24 -13.94
CA TYR A 61 -7.53 10.73 -12.85
C TYR A 61 -9.03 10.91 -13.12
N ARG A 62 -9.47 12.13 -13.51
CA ARG A 62 -10.89 12.40 -13.81
C ARG A 62 -11.43 11.55 -14.95
N ARG A 63 -10.64 11.36 -16.02
CA ARG A 63 -11.00 10.47 -17.13
C ARG A 63 -11.07 9.02 -16.70
N ALA A 64 -10.14 8.57 -15.86
CA ALA A 64 -10.14 7.21 -15.32
C ALA A 64 -11.45 6.91 -14.58
N LEU A 65 -11.95 7.82 -13.75
CA LEU A 65 -13.23 7.67 -13.03
C LEU A 65 -14.46 7.74 -13.93
N SER A 66 -14.34 8.30 -15.13
CA SER A 66 -15.47 8.46 -16.05
C SER A 66 -15.79 7.18 -16.83
N SER A 67 -14.91 6.18 -16.82
CA SER A 67 -15.11 4.93 -17.55
C SER A 67 -16.17 4.02 -16.90
N TYR A 68 -16.83 3.18 -17.71
CA TYR A 68 -17.88 2.28 -17.22
C TYR A 68 -17.39 1.36 -16.10
N GLU A 69 -16.29 0.64 -16.33
CA GLU A 69 -15.68 -0.24 -15.32
C GLU A 69 -15.36 0.50 -14.03
N SER A 70 -14.83 1.72 -14.12
CA SER A 70 -14.51 2.52 -12.93
C SER A 70 -15.76 2.93 -12.15
N LYS A 71 -16.87 3.21 -12.83
CA LYS A 71 -18.15 3.51 -12.16
C LYS A 71 -18.72 2.30 -11.43
N LEU A 72 -18.43 1.08 -11.89
CA LEU A 72 -18.84 -0.15 -11.23
C LEU A 72 -17.94 -0.54 -10.06
N GLU A 73 -16.63 -0.48 -10.24
CA GLU A 73 -15.69 -1.05 -9.26
C GLU A 73 -15.02 0.00 -8.37
N ALA A 74 -14.70 1.20 -8.90
CA ALA A 74 -13.94 2.21 -8.17
C ALA A 74 -14.84 3.25 -7.49
N VAL A 75 -15.86 3.77 -8.17
CA VAL A 75 -16.74 4.81 -7.60
C VAL A 75 -17.47 4.35 -6.33
N PRO A 76 -18.03 3.13 -6.23
CA PRO A 76 -18.67 2.69 -5.00
C PRO A 76 -17.70 2.58 -3.83
N LEU A 77 -16.44 2.21 -4.07
CA LEU A 77 -15.41 2.26 -3.04
C LEU A 77 -15.17 3.70 -2.60
N LEU A 78 -14.95 4.63 -3.53
CA LEU A 78 -14.68 6.04 -3.22
C LEU A 78 -15.82 6.69 -2.43
N SER A 79 -17.07 6.29 -2.66
CA SER A 79 -18.23 6.78 -1.90
C SER A 79 -18.23 6.36 -0.42
N LEU A 80 -17.41 5.38 -0.01
CA LEU A 80 -17.26 4.96 1.38
C LEU A 80 -16.17 5.76 2.12
N ALA A 81 -15.45 6.63 1.42
CA ALA A 81 -14.35 7.36 2.01
C ALA A 81 -14.86 8.32 3.10
N ILE A 82 -14.00 8.56 4.09
CA ILE A 82 -14.18 9.64 5.06
C ILE A 82 -14.27 10.96 4.27
N ASP A 83 -15.19 11.83 4.65
CA ASP A 83 -15.42 13.12 3.97
C ASP A 83 -14.29 14.10 4.29
N GLU A 84 -13.29 14.12 3.40
CA GLU A 84 -12.12 14.98 3.49
C GLU A 84 -11.51 15.26 2.10
N PRO A 85 -10.62 16.26 1.97
CA PRO A 85 -9.85 16.44 0.76
C PRO A 85 -9.03 15.19 0.44
N THR A 86 -9.17 14.66 -0.77
CA THR A 86 -8.57 13.37 -1.17
C THR A 86 -7.61 13.48 -2.35
N ALA A 87 -7.57 14.63 -3.03
CA ALA A 87 -6.79 14.87 -4.23
C ALA A 87 -5.72 15.94 -3.96
N PHE A 88 -4.45 15.56 -4.13
CA PHE A 88 -3.29 16.35 -3.74
C PHE A 88 -2.31 16.54 -4.90
N GLU A 89 -1.70 17.71 -4.95
CA GLU A 89 -0.52 17.95 -5.76
C GLU A 89 0.71 17.34 -5.08
N ILE A 90 1.59 16.74 -5.88
CA ILE A 90 2.88 16.28 -5.38
C ILE A 90 3.86 17.46 -5.49
N VAL A 91 4.21 18.06 -4.36
CA VAL A 91 5.13 19.22 -4.30
C VAL A 91 6.59 18.82 -4.03
N ALA A 92 6.81 17.58 -3.60
CA ALA A 92 8.11 17.03 -3.21
C ALA A 92 8.15 15.51 -3.43
N THR A 93 9.29 14.94 -3.79
CA THR A 93 9.48 13.47 -3.87
C THR A 93 10.94 13.10 -3.63
N VAL A 94 11.24 12.45 -2.51
CA VAL A 94 12.62 12.00 -2.21
C VAL A 94 12.82 10.59 -2.77
N GLY A 95 13.90 10.34 -3.51
CA GLY A 95 14.24 8.99 -4.00
C GLY A 95 13.82 8.67 -5.45
N SER A 96 13.20 9.62 -6.16
CA SER A 96 13.55 9.79 -7.58
C SER A 96 14.82 10.65 -7.60
N SER A 97 15.74 10.40 -8.52
CA SER A 97 16.77 11.39 -8.86
C SER A 97 16.06 12.61 -9.49
N GLY A 98 15.36 13.42 -8.69
CA GLY A 98 14.52 14.49 -9.23
C GLY A 98 13.50 15.19 -8.33
N ALA A 99 13.51 15.11 -6.99
CA ALA A 99 12.90 16.18 -6.20
C ALA A 99 13.54 16.37 -4.81
N SER A 100 14.19 17.51 -4.61
CA SER A 100 14.66 17.97 -3.31
C SER A 100 13.63 18.89 -2.67
N VAL A 101 13.19 18.59 -1.44
CA VAL A 101 12.53 19.57 -0.57
C VAL A 101 13.11 19.48 0.84
N ARG A 102 13.16 20.64 1.49
CA ARG A 102 13.97 21.00 2.66
C ARG A 102 13.41 20.41 3.97
N ALA A 103 14.29 19.92 4.84
CA ALA A 103 13.93 19.41 6.17
C ALA A 103 13.70 20.55 7.18
N SER A 104 12.85 20.32 8.19
CA SER A 104 12.45 21.30 9.23
C SER A 104 13.49 21.51 10.33
N ASP A 105 14.54 20.69 10.35
CA ASP A 105 15.64 20.63 11.31
C ASP A 105 16.98 20.97 10.66
N ALA A 106 16.98 21.66 9.51
CA ALA A 106 18.20 21.91 8.73
C ALA A 106 19.33 22.63 9.50
N ASP A 107 19.05 23.22 10.67
CA ASP A 107 20.02 23.88 11.55
C ASP A 107 20.31 23.09 12.85
N GLN A 108 19.76 21.89 13.04
CA GLN A 108 19.93 21.05 14.24
C GLN A 108 20.07 19.56 13.85
N VAL A 109 21.25 19.01 14.14
CA VAL A 109 21.70 17.59 14.08
C VAL A 109 22.28 17.05 12.76
N GLY A 110 23.48 16.46 12.89
CA GLY A 110 24.40 16.06 11.83
C GLY A 110 24.41 14.57 11.49
N LEU A 111 25.16 14.25 10.43
CA LEU A 111 25.23 12.97 9.72
C LEU A 111 25.80 11.81 10.56
N GLY A 112 24.97 10.83 10.92
CA GLY A 112 25.40 9.53 11.47
C GLY A 112 24.30 8.79 12.23
N ASP A 113 24.20 7.47 12.00
CA ASP A 113 23.39 6.47 12.73
C ASP A 113 21.90 6.33 12.34
N ALA A 114 21.37 5.23 11.82
CA ALA A 114 21.90 3.93 11.43
C ALA A 114 20.83 3.23 10.56
N ALA A 115 21.28 2.48 9.55
CA ALA A 115 20.44 1.64 8.69
C ALA A 115 20.26 0.23 9.26
N ALA A 116 19.10 -0.38 9.05
CA ALA A 116 18.94 -1.84 8.96
C ALA A 116 17.81 -2.19 7.98
N PRO A 117 17.89 -3.28 7.18
CA PRO A 117 17.13 -3.40 5.93
C PRO A 117 15.76 -4.09 6.01
N VAL A 118 15.36 -4.70 7.13
CA VAL A 118 14.10 -5.48 7.20
C VAL A 118 13.50 -5.49 8.60
N VAL A 119 12.20 -5.23 8.72
CA VAL A 119 11.38 -5.46 9.93
C VAL A 119 10.35 -6.56 9.62
N PRO A 120 10.35 -7.69 10.35
CA PRO A 120 9.36 -8.77 10.17
C PRO A 120 7.94 -8.30 10.47
N THR A 121 6.96 -8.89 9.79
CA THR A 121 5.54 -8.56 9.95
C THR A 121 4.70 -9.78 10.34
N ASP A 122 3.51 -9.53 10.85
CA ASP A 122 2.56 -10.54 11.36
C ASP A 122 2.14 -11.59 10.31
N PHE A 123 2.44 -11.35 9.02
CA PHE A 123 2.23 -12.28 7.92
C PHE A 123 3.29 -13.40 7.84
N ASP A 124 4.44 -13.24 8.50
CA ASP A 124 5.52 -14.23 8.51
C ASP A 124 5.18 -15.42 9.44
N ALA A 125 4.40 -15.17 10.50
CA ALA A 125 3.95 -16.21 11.44
C ALA A 125 2.93 -17.18 10.82
N ALA A 126 2.03 -16.68 9.96
CA ALA A 126 0.97 -17.47 9.33
C ALA A 126 1.50 -18.50 8.29
N SER A 127 2.73 -18.33 7.81
CA SER A 127 3.35 -19.23 6.82
C SER A 127 4.14 -20.39 7.45
N ALA A 128 4.52 -20.28 8.73
CA ALA A 128 5.32 -21.29 9.41
C ALA A 128 4.49 -22.49 9.91
N GLU A 129 3.22 -22.29 10.27
CA GLU A 129 2.34 -23.33 10.83
C GLU A 129 1.87 -24.37 9.80
N LYS A 130 2.09 -24.16 8.50
CA LYS A 130 1.58 -25.06 7.44
C LYS A 130 2.55 -26.15 6.97
N ARG A 131 3.75 -26.27 7.56
CA ARG A 131 4.75 -27.25 7.09
C ARG A 131 4.80 -28.48 8.01
N PRO A 132 4.41 -29.68 7.54
CA PRO A 132 4.59 -30.90 8.33
C PRO A 132 6.08 -31.25 8.46
N PRO A 133 6.51 -31.89 9.57
CA PRO A 133 7.92 -32.23 9.77
C PRO A 133 8.38 -33.32 8.80
N ALA A 134 9.45 -33.04 8.05
CA ALA A 134 10.12 -33.99 7.18
C ALA A 134 10.88 -35.05 8.02
N GLY A 135 10.73 -36.31 7.62
CA GLY A 135 11.25 -37.48 8.31
C GLY A 135 12.77 -37.52 8.45
N SER A 136 13.22 -38.11 9.55
CA SER A 136 14.62 -38.38 9.84
C SER A 136 15.13 -39.57 9.01
N ASP A 137 16.04 -39.31 8.09
CA ASP A 137 16.83 -40.38 7.44
C ASP A 137 18.16 -40.53 8.18
N ARG A 138 18.37 -41.65 8.87
CA ARG A 138 19.61 -41.99 9.56
C ARG A 138 20.48 -42.84 8.63
N GLY A 139 21.34 -42.18 7.86
CA GLY A 139 22.49 -42.82 7.22
C GLY A 139 23.70 -42.77 8.15
N ALA A 140 23.99 -43.87 8.84
CA ALA A 140 25.26 -44.07 9.53
C ALA A 140 26.11 -45.06 8.72
N GLY A 141 27.14 -44.55 8.05
CA GLY A 141 28.24 -45.32 7.47
C GLY A 141 29.56 -44.92 8.14
N GLU A 142 30.16 -45.90 8.84
CA GLU A 142 31.59 -46.26 9.01
C GLU A 142 32.72 -45.20 9.01
N PRO A 143 33.85 -45.45 9.73
CA PRO A 143 34.82 -46.47 9.27
C PRO A 143 35.63 -47.23 10.36
N ALA A 144 36.01 -48.48 10.06
CA ALA A 144 37.38 -49.04 10.16
C ALA A 144 37.40 -50.55 9.85
#